data_AF-A0A818GDT2-F1
#
_entry.id   AF-A0A818GDT2-F1
#
_cell.length_a   1.000
_cell.length_b   1.000
_cell.length_c   1.000
_cell.angle_alpha   90.00
_cell.angle_beta   90.00
_cell.angle_gamma   90.00
#
_symmetry.space_group_name_H-M   'P 1'
#
loop_
_entity.id
_entity.type
_entity.pdbx_description
1 polymer ?
#
loop_
_entity_poly.entity_id
_entity_poly.type
_entity_poly.pdbx_seq_one_letter_code
_entity_poly.pdbx_strand_id
1 'polypeptide(L)'
;MSVTLTKTSKNTPLLIHNSYSYTIDRKTVTKILWKCEYSRKYSCHGRLHTTSNYELIKIVGEHENHVGNSRCAATRKYFEKLKQESEQNHTTPHNILTQVNIGVPDEVRVQLPTNYNLKRNVRRWRQVTTTAPTPTTIDFPAIPTKYHQTTRNTIFFRKDTGSDNIHKILALAFIETTIVANAFELLCTNLDDNYQQILDYIEGNYIGRRRGRIRRQASYPIDFWGMMERVKNNMHRSNNNVEGWYRE
;
A
#
# COMPACT_ATOMS: atom_id res chain seq x y z
N MET A 1 -0.57 1.03 -40.14
CA MET A 1 -1.02 0.32 -38.93
C MET A 1 0.06 0.48 -37.86
N SER A 2 -0.17 1.30 -36.83
CA SER A 2 0.85 1.64 -35.83
C SER A 2 0.80 0.70 -34.62
N VAL A 3 1.95 0.23 -34.19
CA VAL A 3 2.15 -0.53 -32.94
C VAL A 3 2.57 0.43 -31.84
N THR A 4 2.05 0.25 -30.62
CA THR A 4 2.53 1.03 -29.47
C THR A 4 3.38 0.17 -28.54
N LEU A 5 4.58 0.65 -28.20
CA LEU A 5 5.44 0.04 -27.20
C LEU A 5 5.11 0.60 -25.80
N THR A 6 5.12 -0.28 -24.81
CA THR A 6 4.89 -0.02 -23.37
C THR A 6 5.80 -0.95 -22.57
N LYS A 7 5.77 -0.88 -21.23
CA LYS A 7 6.49 -1.80 -20.35
C LYS A 7 5.57 -2.52 -19.37
N THR A 8 5.97 -3.72 -18.92
CA THR A 8 5.29 -4.44 -17.85
C THR A 8 5.70 -3.91 -16.46
N SER A 9 5.03 -4.40 -15.40
CA SER A 9 5.42 -4.11 -14.01
C SER A 9 6.85 -4.54 -13.66
N LYS A 10 7.42 -5.51 -14.39
CA LYS A 10 8.81 -5.97 -14.29
C LYS A 10 9.77 -5.21 -15.24
N ASN A 11 9.33 -4.08 -15.81
CA ASN A 11 10.08 -3.27 -16.75
C ASN A 11 10.48 -3.99 -18.06
N THR A 12 9.78 -5.07 -18.41
CA THR A 12 10.01 -5.78 -19.68
C THR A 12 9.18 -5.16 -20.81
N PRO A 13 9.65 -5.15 -22.07
CA PRO A 13 8.88 -4.63 -23.19
C PRO A 13 7.55 -5.36 -23.37
N LEU A 14 6.48 -4.58 -23.57
CA LEU A 14 5.13 -5.02 -23.87
C LEU A 14 4.67 -4.26 -25.12
N LEU A 15 4.00 -4.93 -26.04
CA LEU A 15 3.56 -4.32 -27.28
C LEU A 15 2.04 -4.37 -27.39
N ILE A 16 1.43 -3.28 -27.85
CA ILE A 16 -0.01 -3.12 -28.03
C ILE A 16 -0.32 -2.94 -29.52
N HIS A 17 -1.23 -3.78 -30.03
CA HIS A 17 -1.72 -3.71 -31.41
C HIS A 17 -3.21 -4.13 -31.45
N ASN A 18 -4.05 -3.37 -32.15
CA ASN A 18 -5.49 -3.66 -32.33
C ASN A 18 -6.23 -4.08 -31.04
N SER A 19 -6.01 -3.37 -29.93
CA SER A 19 -6.64 -3.66 -28.62
C SER A 19 -6.16 -4.93 -27.91
N TYR A 20 -5.09 -5.56 -28.40
CA TYR A 20 -4.44 -6.72 -27.78
C TYR A 20 -3.04 -6.34 -27.26
N SER A 21 -2.64 -6.98 -26.16
CA SER A 21 -1.30 -6.87 -25.58
C SER A 21 -0.48 -8.13 -25.82
N TYR A 22 0.79 -7.92 -26.13
CA TYR A 22 1.73 -8.98 -26.44
C TYR A 22 3.00 -8.85 -25.61
N THR A 23 3.49 -10.00 -25.15
CA THR A 23 4.76 -10.16 -24.43
C THR A 23 5.76 -10.84 -25.35
N ILE A 24 7.05 -10.62 -25.08
CA ILE A 24 8.13 -11.24 -25.86
C ILE A 24 8.05 -12.76 -25.70
N ASP A 25 8.05 -13.47 -26.81
CA ASP A 25 8.18 -14.94 -26.85
C ASP A 25 9.63 -15.33 -27.10
N ARG A 26 10.24 -14.77 -28.14
CA ARG A 26 11.64 -15.02 -28.51
C ARG A 26 12.23 -13.79 -29.19
N LYS A 27 13.52 -13.52 -28.94
CA LYS A 27 14.29 -12.51 -29.67
C LYS A 27 15.29 -13.20 -30.60
N THR A 28 15.40 -12.71 -31.82
CA THR A 28 16.46 -13.07 -32.77
C THR A 28 17.23 -11.80 -33.12
N VAL A 29 18.33 -11.91 -33.87
CA VAL A 29 19.16 -10.76 -34.25
C VAL A 29 18.38 -9.75 -35.09
N THR A 30 17.49 -10.23 -35.97
CA THR A 30 16.78 -9.39 -36.95
C THR A 30 15.33 -9.06 -36.56
N LYS A 31 14.69 -9.92 -35.77
CA LYS A 31 13.28 -9.78 -35.40
C LYS A 31 12.97 -10.22 -33.98
N ILE A 32 11.91 -9.66 -33.42
CA ILE A 32 11.32 -10.04 -32.14
C ILE A 32 10.00 -10.74 -32.41
N LEU A 33 9.83 -11.94 -31.86
CA LEU A 33 8.61 -12.72 -31.90
C LEU A 33 7.81 -12.46 -30.62
N TRP A 34 6.55 -12.11 -30.80
CA TRP A 34 5.64 -11.73 -29.72
C TRP A 34 4.48 -12.71 -29.63
N LYS A 35 4.05 -12.98 -28.40
CA LYS A 35 2.85 -13.76 -28.10
C LYS A 35 1.85 -12.98 -27.29
N CYS A 36 0.58 -13.28 -27.48
CA CYS A 36 -0.48 -12.70 -26.67
C CYS A 36 -0.18 -12.92 -25.17
N GLU A 37 -0.36 -11.87 -24.36
CA GLU A 37 -0.23 -11.94 -22.90
C GLU A 37 -1.16 -13.00 -22.29
N TYR A 38 -2.35 -13.17 -22.86
CA TYR A 38 -3.33 -14.16 -22.42
C TYR A 38 -3.22 -15.50 -23.15
N SER A 39 -2.11 -15.75 -23.86
CA SER A 39 -1.86 -17.00 -24.58
C SER A 39 -2.07 -18.24 -23.69
N ARG A 40 -1.62 -18.21 -22.43
CA ARG A 40 -1.84 -19.32 -21.50
C ARG A 40 -3.22 -19.35 -20.86
N LYS A 41 -3.84 -18.19 -20.66
CA LYS A 41 -5.12 -18.09 -19.92
C LYS A 41 -6.31 -18.47 -20.78
N TYR A 42 -6.31 -18.06 -22.05
CA TYR A 42 -7.40 -18.31 -23.00
C TYR A 42 -6.99 -19.22 -24.15
N SER A 43 -5.88 -19.96 -24.01
CA SER A 43 -5.31 -20.77 -25.11
C SER A 43 -5.22 -19.96 -26.41
N CYS A 44 -4.74 -18.72 -26.29
CA CYS A 44 -4.74 -17.76 -27.38
C CYS A 44 -3.51 -17.92 -28.29
N HIS A 45 -3.78 -17.99 -29.59
CA HIS A 45 -2.80 -18.18 -30.66
C HIS A 45 -2.32 -16.86 -31.27
N GLY A 46 -2.76 -15.71 -30.75
CA GLY A 46 -2.30 -14.39 -31.19
C GLY A 46 -0.78 -14.28 -31.18
N ARG A 47 -0.18 -14.05 -32.35
CA ARG A 47 1.28 -13.91 -32.57
C ARG A 47 1.56 -12.76 -33.53
N LEU A 48 2.58 -11.97 -33.24
CA LEU A 48 3.11 -10.97 -34.17
C LEU A 48 4.63 -10.96 -34.18
N HIS A 49 5.21 -10.45 -35.26
CA HIS A 49 6.64 -10.25 -35.41
C HIS A 49 6.94 -8.77 -35.65
N THR A 50 7.96 -8.26 -34.97
CA THR A 50 8.49 -6.91 -35.22
C THR A 50 9.97 -6.96 -35.57
N THR A 51 10.50 -5.89 -36.17
CA THR A 51 11.94 -5.67 -36.26
C THR A 51 12.53 -5.46 -34.86
N SER A 52 13.86 -5.49 -34.74
CA SER A 52 14.56 -5.10 -33.51
C SER A 52 14.24 -3.66 -33.06
N ASN A 53 13.77 -2.81 -33.99
CA ASN A 53 13.30 -1.45 -33.75
C ASN A 53 11.78 -1.35 -33.49
N TYR A 54 11.09 -2.47 -33.26
CA TYR A 54 9.66 -2.55 -32.95
C TYR A 54 8.70 -2.18 -34.09
N GLU A 55 9.17 -2.18 -35.35
CA GLU A 55 8.30 -1.97 -36.51
C GLU A 55 7.58 -3.27 -36.87
N LEU A 56 6.29 -3.18 -37.18
CA LEU A 56 5.46 -4.35 -37.48
C LEU A 56 5.92 -5.01 -38.79
N ILE A 57 6.32 -6.28 -38.73
CA ILE A 57 6.67 -7.08 -39.91
C ILE A 57 5.46 -7.90 -40.36
N LYS A 58 4.90 -8.71 -39.45
CA LYS A 58 3.84 -9.68 -39.77
C LYS A 58 2.97 -9.98 -38.56
N ILE A 59 1.67 -10.17 -38.82
CA ILE A 59 0.71 -10.77 -37.88
C ILE A 59 0.54 -12.23 -38.32
N VAL A 60 0.68 -13.18 -37.39
CA VAL A 60 0.71 -14.62 -37.70
C VAL A 60 -0.49 -15.36 -37.13
N GLY A 61 -0.98 -14.97 -35.96
CA GLY A 61 -2.04 -15.70 -35.27
C GLY A 61 -3.17 -14.80 -34.81
N GLU A 62 -4.36 -15.39 -34.74
CA GLU A 62 -5.62 -14.70 -34.45
C GLU A 62 -6.01 -14.78 -32.97
N HIS A 63 -6.97 -13.93 -32.60
CA HIS A 63 -7.50 -13.79 -31.25
C HIS A 63 -8.96 -14.29 -31.16
N GLU A 64 -9.21 -15.52 -31.61
CA GLU A 64 -10.56 -16.09 -31.64
C GLU A 64 -11.11 -16.40 -30.23
N ASN A 65 -10.24 -16.85 -29.33
CA ASN A 65 -10.65 -17.36 -28.02
C ASN A 65 -10.83 -16.28 -26.93
N HIS A 66 -10.61 -15.00 -27.27
CA HIS A 66 -10.91 -13.90 -26.38
C HIS A 66 -10.99 -12.56 -27.10
N VAL A 67 -11.82 -11.66 -26.57
CA VAL A 67 -11.90 -10.28 -27.07
C VAL A 67 -10.71 -9.47 -26.58
N GLY A 68 -10.23 -8.58 -27.43
CA GLY A 68 -9.20 -7.59 -27.09
C GLY A 68 -9.74 -6.55 -26.13
N ASN A 69 -9.06 -6.33 -25.01
CA ASN A 69 -9.45 -5.28 -24.08
C ASN A 69 -8.71 -3.99 -24.44
N SER A 70 -9.30 -3.22 -25.36
CA SER A 70 -8.80 -1.89 -25.76
C SER A 70 -8.61 -0.97 -24.56
N ARG A 71 -9.48 -1.14 -23.56
CA ARG A 71 -9.45 -0.36 -22.33
C ARG A 71 -8.23 -0.73 -21.47
N CYS A 72 -7.82 -2.01 -21.40
CA CYS A 72 -6.54 -2.40 -20.75
C CYS A 72 -5.31 -1.78 -21.41
N ALA A 73 -5.30 -1.61 -22.73
CA ALA A 73 -4.24 -0.92 -23.44
C ALA A 73 -4.15 0.56 -23.02
N ALA A 74 -5.29 1.25 -22.94
CA ALA A 74 -5.36 2.63 -22.47
C ALA A 74 -4.96 2.77 -20.98
N THR A 75 -5.40 1.85 -20.12
CA THR A 75 -5.00 1.82 -18.69
C THR A 75 -3.49 1.64 -18.53
N ARG A 76 -2.84 0.82 -19.37
CA ARG A 76 -1.38 0.65 -19.32
C ARG A 76 -0.63 1.91 -19.72
N LYS A 77 -1.05 2.58 -20.81
CA LYS A 77 -0.48 3.87 -21.21
C LYS A 77 -0.63 4.91 -20.10
N TYR A 78 -1.78 4.92 -19.42
CA TYR A 78 -2.00 5.77 -18.25
C TYR A 78 -0.98 5.50 -17.13
N PHE A 79 -0.77 4.24 -16.75
CA PHE A 79 0.20 3.89 -15.71
C PHE A 79 1.64 4.19 -16.09
N GLU A 80 2.01 4.02 -17.35
CA GLU A 80 3.33 4.39 -17.86
C GLU A 80 3.57 5.89 -17.76
N LYS A 81 2.62 6.71 -18.22
CA LYS A 81 2.69 8.17 -18.06
C LYS A 81 2.74 8.57 -16.59
N LEU A 82 1.88 8.00 -15.76
CA LEU A 82 1.84 8.29 -14.31
C LEU A 82 3.19 7.96 -13.63
N LYS A 83 3.83 6.87 -14.04
CA LYS A 83 5.14 6.48 -13.53
C LYS A 83 6.23 7.46 -13.98
N GLN A 84 6.28 7.80 -15.27
CA GLN A 84 7.25 8.78 -15.80
C GLN A 84 7.14 10.13 -15.08
N GLU A 85 5.92 10.65 -14.94
CA GLU A 85 5.64 11.89 -14.22
C GLU A 85 6.05 11.79 -12.73
N SER A 86 5.88 10.62 -12.10
CA SER A 86 6.28 10.43 -10.70
C SER A 86 7.78 10.43 -10.46
N GLU A 87 8.55 10.03 -11.46
CA GLU A 87 10.02 9.99 -11.44
C GLU A 87 10.61 11.36 -11.79
N GLN A 88 9.98 12.10 -12.71
CA GLN A 88 10.46 13.41 -13.18
C GLN A 88 10.01 14.59 -12.30
N ASN A 89 8.81 14.54 -11.72
CA ASN A 89 8.25 15.64 -10.93
C ASN A 89 8.29 15.33 -9.43
N HIS A 90 8.83 16.25 -8.62
CA HIS A 90 8.90 16.13 -7.15
C HIS A 90 7.65 16.68 -6.41
N THR A 91 6.58 17.01 -7.13
CA THR A 91 5.33 17.54 -6.56
C THR A 91 4.54 16.47 -5.76
N THR A 92 3.45 16.86 -5.10
CA THR A 92 2.65 15.90 -4.34
C THR A 92 1.99 14.85 -5.26
N PRO A 93 1.78 13.60 -4.79
CA PRO A 93 1.07 12.58 -5.58
C PRO A 93 -0.34 12.99 -6.03
N HIS A 94 -0.96 13.96 -5.35
CA HIS A 94 -2.23 14.53 -5.77
C HIS A 94 -2.10 15.37 -7.03
N ASN A 95 -1.12 16.28 -7.07
CA ASN A 95 -0.95 17.19 -8.20
C ASN A 95 -0.57 16.43 -9.47
N ILE A 96 0.31 15.43 -9.35
CA ILE A 96 0.67 14.54 -10.47
C ILE A 96 -0.56 13.85 -11.03
N LEU A 97 -1.40 13.30 -10.16
CA LEU A 97 -2.62 12.61 -10.58
C LEU A 97 -3.59 13.56 -11.30
N THR A 98 -3.79 14.77 -10.77
CA THR A 98 -4.62 15.79 -11.42
C THR A 98 -4.09 16.16 -12.80
N GLN A 99 -2.77 16.37 -12.91
CA GLN A 99 -2.11 16.71 -14.17
C GLN A 99 -2.26 15.59 -15.21
N VAL A 100 -2.01 14.35 -14.81
CA VAL A 100 -2.15 13.18 -15.71
C VAL A 100 -3.61 13.00 -16.14
N ASN A 101 -4.57 13.26 -15.26
CA ASN A 101 -6.00 13.08 -15.54
C ASN A 101 -6.60 14.11 -16.51
N ILE A 102 -6.01 15.30 -16.69
CA ILE A 102 -6.56 16.35 -17.57
C ILE A 102 -6.71 15.89 -19.03
N GLY A 103 -5.90 14.93 -19.50
CA GLY A 103 -5.93 14.42 -20.88
C GLY A 103 -6.47 12.99 -21.03
N VAL A 104 -7.17 12.46 -20.03
CA VAL A 104 -7.58 11.05 -20.01
C VAL A 104 -9.09 10.93 -20.24
N PRO A 105 -9.54 10.21 -21.28
CA PRO A 105 -10.96 10.02 -21.56
C PRO A 105 -11.70 9.34 -20.39
N ASP A 106 -12.97 9.71 -20.19
CA ASP A 106 -13.79 9.19 -19.08
C ASP A 106 -13.94 7.66 -19.12
N GLU A 107 -14.00 7.08 -20.31
CA GLU A 107 -14.03 5.63 -20.54
C GLU A 107 -12.84 4.90 -19.91
N VAL A 108 -11.66 5.53 -19.93
CA VAL A 108 -10.44 4.98 -19.33
C VAL A 108 -10.47 5.17 -17.82
N ARG A 109 -10.98 6.32 -17.35
CA ARG A 109 -11.07 6.66 -15.92
C ARG A 109 -11.94 5.68 -15.14
N VAL A 110 -13.03 5.19 -15.73
CA VAL A 110 -13.90 4.17 -15.12
C VAL A 110 -13.16 2.86 -14.85
N GLN A 111 -12.10 2.55 -15.62
CA GLN A 111 -11.29 1.34 -15.44
C GLN A 111 -10.08 1.52 -14.53
N LEU A 112 -9.75 2.76 -14.16
CA LEU A 112 -8.62 3.01 -13.28
C LEU A 112 -8.93 2.56 -11.86
N PRO A 113 -7.93 2.04 -11.14
CA PRO A 113 -8.03 1.86 -9.70
C PRO A 113 -8.30 3.19 -9.01
N THR A 114 -8.79 3.12 -7.77
CA THR A 114 -9.09 4.33 -6.99
C THR A 114 -7.88 5.26 -6.87
N ASN A 115 -8.14 6.57 -6.76
CA ASN A 115 -7.12 7.59 -6.58
C ASN A 115 -6.17 7.29 -5.40
N TYR A 116 -6.66 6.60 -4.36
CA TYR A 116 -5.82 6.12 -3.26
C TYR A 116 -4.74 5.15 -3.73
N ASN A 117 -5.10 4.14 -4.53
CA ASN A 117 -4.16 3.16 -5.07
C ASN A 117 -3.17 3.80 -6.03
N LEU A 118 -3.63 4.72 -6.87
CA LEU A 118 -2.77 5.47 -7.79
C LEU A 118 -1.73 6.31 -7.03
N LYS A 119 -2.13 7.05 -5.99
CA LYS A 119 -1.23 7.80 -5.10
C LYS A 119 -0.26 6.88 -4.34
N ARG A 120 -0.69 5.68 -3.94
CA ARG A 120 0.17 4.68 -3.28
C ARG A 120 1.27 4.17 -4.22
N ASN A 121 0.95 3.93 -5.49
CA ASN A 121 1.93 3.54 -6.50
C ASN A 121 3.01 4.61 -6.69
N VAL A 122 2.61 5.88 -6.82
CA VAL A 122 3.53 7.02 -6.91
C VAL A 122 4.50 7.08 -5.72
N ARG A 123 4.01 6.91 -4.49
CA ARG A 123 4.86 6.89 -3.28
C ARG A 123 5.85 5.73 -3.29
N ARG A 124 5.41 4.54 -3.71
CA ARG A 124 6.26 3.35 -3.82
C ARG A 124 7.36 3.51 -4.85
N TRP A 125 7.03 4.02 -6.04
CA TRP A 125 8.03 4.25 -7.09
C TRP A 125 9.11 5.24 -6.67
N ARG A 126 8.75 6.25 -5.85
CA ARG A 126 9.73 7.18 -5.26
C ARG A 126 10.58 6.56 -4.14
N GLN A 127 10.03 5.65 -3.33
CA GLN A 127 10.77 5.01 -2.23
C GLN A 127 11.89 4.07 -2.71
N VAL A 128 11.71 3.42 -3.86
CA VAL A 128 12.74 2.52 -4.43
C VAL A 128 14.04 3.28 -4.73
N THR A 129 14.00 4.60 -4.90
CA THR A 129 15.16 5.43 -5.20
C THR A 129 15.87 5.97 -3.94
N THR A 130 15.36 5.73 -2.72
CA THR A 130 15.92 6.31 -1.48
C THR A 130 15.84 5.35 -0.30
N THR A 131 16.83 4.47 -0.14
CA THR A 131 16.95 3.60 1.04
C THR A 131 17.91 4.20 2.08
N ALA A 132 17.45 4.33 3.33
CA ALA A 132 18.25 4.78 4.48
C ALA A 132 19.02 3.61 5.12
N PRO A 133 20.18 3.86 5.76
CA PRO A 133 21.03 2.81 6.35
C PRO A 133 20.48 2.25 7.67
N THR A 134 20.89 1.02 8.00
CA THR A 134 20.48 0.26 9.20
C THR A 134 21.33 0.65 10.43
N PRO A 135 20.74 0.98 11.60
CA PRO A 135 21.49 1.44 12.78
C PRO A 135 22.10 0.32 13.63
N THR A 136 23.26 0.58 14.26
CA THR A 136 24.12 -0.37 15.01
C THR A 136 24.23 -0.11 16.53
N THR A 137 23.55 0.91 17.09
CA THR A 137 23.69 1.28 18.52
C THR A 137 22.34 1.65 19.15
N ILE A 138 22.18 1.41 20.47
CA ILE A 138 20.95 1.68 21.28
C ILE A 138 20.93 3.12 21.83
N ASP A 139 21.99 3.91 21.64
CA ASP A 139 21.99 5.32 22.03
C ASP A 139 21.01 6.07 21.12
N PHE A 140 19.83 6.39 21.64
CA PHE A 140 18.80 7.07 20.87
C PHE A 140 19.18 8.54 20.81
N PRO A 141 19.62 9.06 19.64
CA PRO A 141 19.82 10.50 19.52
C PRO A 141 18.51 11.20 19.86
N ALA A 142 18.61 12.37 20.51
CA ALA A 142 17.46 13.21 20.80
C ALA A 142 16.56 13.28 19.57
N ILE A 143 15.29 12.87 19.73
CA ILE A 143 14.38 12.70 18.60
C ILE A 143 14.37 14.01 17.81
N PRO A 144 14.76 13.99 16.52
CA PRO A 144 14.85 15.22 15.74
C PRO A 144 13.51 15.96 15.73
N THR A 145 13.55 17.29 15.83
CA THR A 145 12.38 18.18 15.96
C THR A 145 11.34 18.00 14.86
N LYS A 146 11.75 17.53 13.67
CA LYS A 146 10.83 17.16 12.58
C LYS A 146 9.87 16.02 12.92
N TYR A 147 10.22 15.17 13.88
CA TYR A 147 9.36 14.11 14.40
C TYR A 147 8.56 14.58 15.62
N HIS A 148 8.74 15.83 16.06
CA HIS A 148 7.91 16.42 17.11
C HIS A 148 6.66 17.10 16.57
N GLN A 149 6.59 17.30 15.25
CA GLN A 149 5.59 18.10 14.59
C GLN A 149 4.80 17.27 13.57
N THR A 150 3.51 17.53 13.48
CA THR A 150 2.66 17.02 12.42
C THR A 150 3.01 17.72 11.12
N THR A 151 2.47 17.21 10.01
CA THR A 151 2.58 17.84 8.68
C THR A 151 1.95 19.23 8.58
N ARG A 152 1.28 19.70 9.64
CA ARG A 152 0.72 21.06 9.77
C ARG A 152 1.54 21.95 10.71
N ASN A 153 2.78 21.56 11.02
CA ASN A 153 3.65 22.18 12.02
C ASN A 153 3.02 22.26 13.43
N THR A 154 2.01 21.44 13.74
CA THR A 154 1.48 21.34 15.10
C THR A 154 2.32 20.34 15.88
N ILE A 155 2.72 20.67 17.10
CA ILE A 155 3.51 19.75 17.92
C ILE A 155 2.60 18.59 18.35
N PHE A 156 3.00 17.34 18.06
CA PHE A 156 2.27 16.14 18.49
C PHE A 156 3.10 15.26 19.43
N PHE A 157 4.43 15.37 19.37
CA PHE A 157 5.29 14.69 20.33
C PHE A 157 5.23 15.48 21.64
N ARG A 158 4.48 14.95 22.59
CA ARG A 158 4.39 15.51 23.94
C ARG A 158 5.41 14.79 24.80
N LYS A 159 6.27 15.57 25.44
CA LYS A 159 7.17 15.04 26.47
C LYS A 159 6.29 14.47 27.58
N ASP A 160 6.43 13.19 27.86
CA ASP A 160 5.79 12.57 29.02
C ASP A 160 6.25 13.29 30.29
N THR A 161 5.34 14.03 30.91
CA THR A 161 5.60 14.70 32.20
C THR A 161 5.21 13.81 33.38
N GLY A 162 4.63 12.63 33.13
CA GLY A 162 4.07 11.72 34.14
C GLY A 162 2.76 12.20 34.78
N SER A 163 2.39 13.47 34.61
CA SER A 163 1.19 14.09 35.18
C SER A 163 -0.04 14.02 34.28
N ASP A 164 0.14 13.71 32.99
CA ASP A 164 -0.90 13.73 31.96
C ASP A 164 -1.63 12.39 31.77
N ASN A 165 -1.26 11.37 32.55
CA ASN A 165 -1.93 10.06 32.67
C ASN A 165 -2.11 9.25 31.37
N ILE A 166 -1.60 9.69 30.23
CA ILE A 166 -1.79 9.03 28.93
C ILE A 166 -1.23 7.59 28.92
N HIS A 167 -0.17 7.35 29.69
CA HIS A 167 0.46 6.03 29.88
C HIS A 167 -0.48 5.00 30.50
N LYS A 168 -1.56 5.41 31.19
CA LYS A 168 -2.57 4.49 31.75
C LYS A 168 -3.32 3.71 30.67
N ILE A 169 -3.26 4.14 29.41
CA ILE A 169 -3.73 3.35 28.26
C ILE A 169 -3.04 1.98 28.20
N LEU A 170 -1.75 1.90 28.56
CA LEU A 170 -1.01 0.64 28.58
C LEU A 170 -1.59 -0.36 29.60
N ALA A 171 -2.18 0.15 30.69
CA ALA A 171 -2.79 -0.70 31.72
C ALA A 171 -4.05 -1.44 31.22
N LEU A 172 -4.67 -0.99 30.12
CA LEU A 172 -5.82 -1.66 29.52
C LEU A 172 -5.49 -3.10 29.08
N ALA A 173 -4.22 -3.40 28.79
CA ALA A 173 -3.80 -4.77 28.48
C ALA A 173 -3.89 -5.71 29.69
N PHE A 174 -3.94 -5.19 30.91
CA PHE A 174 -3.79 -5.97 32.15
C PHE A 174 -5.06 -6.02 33.01
N ILE A 175 -6.18 -5.54 32.50
CA ILE A 175 -7.49 -5.62 33.17
C ILE A 175 -8.38 -6.67 32.51
N GLU A 176 -9.49 -7.02 33.15
CA GLU A 176 -10.43 -8.01 32.62
C GLU A 176 -11.01 -7.55 31.28
N THR A 177 -11.04 -8.45 30.30
CA THR A 177 -11.41 -8.13 28.91
C THR A 177 -12.83 -7.57 28.78
N THR A 178 -13.72 -7.97 29.69
CA THR A 178 -15.11 -7.51 29.78
C THR A 178 -15.26 -6.05 30.16
N ILE A 179 -14.30 -5.49 30.92
CA ILE A 179 -14.35 -4.10 31.41
C ILE A 179 -13.45 -3.14 30.61
N VAL A 180 -12.58 -3.65 29.74
CA VAL A 180 -11.61 -2.86 28.95
C VAL A 180 -12.26 -1.68 28.23
N ALA A 181 -13.39 -1.91 27.57
CA ALA A 181 -14.09 -0.85 26.84
C ALA A 181 -14.60 0.27 27.75
N ASN A 182 -15.12 -0.08 28.94
CA ASN A 182 -15.60 0.89 29.91
C ASN A 182 -14.42 1.65 30.56
N ALA A 183 -13.33 0.95 30.86
CA ALA A 183 -12.11 1.57 31.37
C ALA A 183 -11.50 2.54 30.35
N PHE A 184 -11.53 2.22 29.06
CA PHE A 184 -11.11 3.12 28.00
C PHE A 184 -12.00 4.39 27.95
N GLU A 185 -13.33 4.24 28.00
CA GLU A 185 -14.25 5.40 28.04
C GLU A 185 -13.99 6.31 29.26
N LEU A 186 -13.71 5.70 30.43
CA LEU A 186 -13.33 6.45 31.64
C LEU A 186 -12.01 7.20 31.46
N LEU A 187 -11.00 6.57 30.83
CA LEU A 187 -9.74 7.24 30.52
C LEU A 187 -9.96 8.43 29.58
N CYS A 188 -10.75 8.27 28.51
CA CYS A 188 -11.08 9.37 27.60
C CYS A 188 -11.72 10.56 28.31
N THR A 189 -12.52 10.34 29.36
CA THR A 189 -13.19 11.40 30.13
C THR A 189 -12.21 12.21 30.98
N ASN A 190 -11.07 11.62 31.36
CA ASN A 190 -10.09 12.23 32.27
C ASN A 190 -8.80 12.68 31.57
N LEU A 191 -8.69 12.46 30.25
CA LEU A 191 -7.54 12.87 29.45
C LEU A 191 -7.84 14.18 28.72
N ASP A 192 -6.81 14.99 28.56
CA ASP A 192 -6.85 16.26 27.83
C ASP A 192 -7.19 16.03 26.33
N ASP A 193 -8.02 16.89 25.75
CA ASP A 193 -8.45 16.87 24.34
C ASP A 193 -7.28 16.83 23.36
N ASN A 194 -6.09 17.28 23.77
CA ASN A 194 -4.86 17.17 23.00
C ASN A 194 -4.51 15.72 22.60
N TYR A 195 -5.02 14.70 23.28
CA TYR A 195 -4.83 13.29 22.95
C TYR A 195 -5.91 12.70 22.04
N GLN A 196 -6.91 13.48 21.61
CA GLN A 196 -8.06 12.96 20.88
C GLN A 196 -7.65 12.16 19.63
N GLN A 197 -6.61 12.60 18.92
CA GLN A 197 -6.14 11.91 17.71
C GLN A 197 -5.63 10.48 17.99
N ILE A 198 -4.96 10.25 19.12
CA ILE A 198 -4.47 8.91 19.48
C ILE A 198 -5.60 8.08 20.11
N LEU A 199 -6.50 8.69 20.89
CA LEU A 199 -7.67 8.04 21.46
C LEU A 199 -8.61 7.52 20.35
N ASP A 200 -8.89 8.33 19.32
CA ASP A 200 -9.71 7.94 18.17
C ASP A 200 -9.12 6.76 17.39
N TYR A 201 -7.78 6.68 17.32
CA TYR A 201 -7.05 5.59 16.69
C TYR A 201 -7.15 4.32 17.53
N ILE A 202 -6.95 4.40 18.84
CA ILE A 202 -7.05 3.27 19.76
C ILE A 202 -8.48 2.73 19.79
N GLU A 203 -9.48 3.61 19.88
CA GLU A 203 -10.88 3.22 19.86
C GLU A 203 -11.24 2.53 18.54
N GLY A 204 -10.73 3.05 17.41
CA GLY A 204 -10.99 2.47 16.09
C GLY A 204 -10.39 1.08 15.89
N ASN A 205 -9.19 0.85 16.39
CA ASN A 205 -8.38 -0.31 16.00
C ASN A 205 -8.31 -1.40 17.08
N TYR A 206 -8.39 -1.04 18.37
CA TYR A 206 -8.13 -1.96 19.49
C TYR A 206 -9.32 -2.16 20.41
N ILE A 207 -10.16 -1.13 20.60
CA ILE A 207 -11.35 -1.21 21.48
C ILE A 207 -12.62 -1.52 20.67
N GLY A 208 -12.75 -0.91 19.49
CA GLY A 208 -13.93 -0.97 18.64
C GLY A 208 -14.86 0.23 18.89
N ARG A 209 -15.31 0.91 17.84
CA ARG A 209 -16.16 2.10 17.98
C ARG A 209 -17.59 1.75 18.36
N ARG A 210 -18.18 2.55 19.24
CA ARG A 210 -19.58 2.42 19.64
C ARG A 210 -20.51 3.02 18.57
N ARG A 211 -21.53 2.26 18.14
CA ARG A 211 -22.63 2.74 17.29
C ARG A 211 -23.96 2.40 17.97
N GLY A 212 -24.47 3.33 18.77
CA GLY A 212 -25.66 3.10 19.59
C GLY A 212 -25.40 2.10 20.72
N ARG A 213 -26.24 1.05 20.81
CA ARG A 213 -26.08 -0.03 21.81
C ARG A 213 -25.05 -1.09 21.42
N ILE A 214 -24.56 -1.07 20.18
CA ILE A 214 -23.68 -2.10 19.64
C ILE A 214 -22.27 -1.51 19.47
N ARG A 215 -21.25 -2.25 19.89
CA ARG A 215 -19.84 -1.91 19.60
C ARG A 215 -19.38 -2.71 18.39
N ARG A 216 -18.77 -2.03 17.42
CA ARG A 216 -18.17 -2.69 16.25
C ARG A 216 -16.94 -3.46 16.69
N GLN A 217 -16.76 -4.68 16.17
CA GLN A 217 -15.52 -5.44 16.38
C GLN A 217 -14.30 -4.62 15.93
N ALA A 218 -13.31 -4.52 16.83
CA ALA A 218 -12.04 -3.88 16.55
C ALA A 218 -11.24 -4.67 15.50
N SER A 219 -10.39 -3.99 14.72
CA SER A 219 -9.45 -4.64 13.80
C SER A 219 -8.50 -5.60 14.53
N TYR A 220 -8.15 -5.24 15.76
CA TYR A 220 -7.35 -6.03 16.69
C TYR A 220 -8.18 -6.24 17.97
N PRO A 221 -8.98 -7.31 18.04
CA PRO A 221 -9.83 -7.62 19.18
C PRO A 221 -9.06 -7.71 20.50
N ILE A 222 -9.72 -7.41 21.62
CA ILE A 222 -9.11 -7.46 22.96
C ILE A 222 -8.47 -8.82 23.24
N ASP A 223 -9.09 -9.92 22.83
CA ASP A 223 -8.55 -11.28 23.02
C ASP A 223 -7.16 -11.49 22.38
N PHE A 224 -6.81 -10.69 21.37
CA PHE A 224 -5.52 -10.76 20.70
C PHE A 224 -4.38 -10.14 21.53
N TRP A 225 -4.67 -9.10 22.30
CA TRP A 225 -3.65 -8.29 22.99
C TRP A 225 -3.82 -8.22 24.52
N GLY A 226 -4.92 -8.75 25.06
CA GLY A 226 -5.18 -8.86 26.49
C GLY A 226 -4.18 -9.82 27.17
N MET A 227 -3.61 -9.36 28.28
CA MET A 227 -2.55 -10.03 29.03
C MET A 227 -3.01 -10.46 30.43
N MET A 228 -4.17 -10.03 30.92
CA MET A 228 -4.65 -10.30 32.28
C MET A 228 -4.62 -11.79 32.65
N GLU A 229 -5.26 -12.64 31.85
CA GLU A 229 -5.29 -14.09 32.10
C GLU A 229 -3.90 -14.74 31.99
N ARG A 230 -3.01 -14.19 31.14
CA ARG A 230 -1.62 -14.66 31.07
C ARG A 230 -0.86 -14.32 32.34
N VAL A 231 -1.05 -13.12 32.87
CA VAL A 231 -0.40 -12.69 34.12
C VAL A 231 -0.94 -13.47 35.31
N LYS A 232 -2.26 -13.64 35.44
CA LYS A 232 -2.88 -14.44 36.52
C LYS A 232 -2.35 -15.87 36.56
N ASN A 233 -2.22 -16.50 35.40
CA ASN A 233 -1.77 -17.89 35.27
C ASN A 233 -0.24 -18.03 35.12
N ASN A 234 0.52 -16.95 35.35
CA ASN A 234 1.98 -16.90 35.22
C ASN A 234 2.52 -17.43 33.88
N MET A 235 1.76 -17.25 32.79
CA MET A 235 2.11 -17.66 31.43
C MET A 235 3.04 -16.63 30.76
N HIS A 236 3.79 -17.09 29.75
CA HIS A 236 4.68 -16.21 28.99
C HIS A 236 3.92 -15.04 28.33
N ARG A 237 4.53 -13.85 28.42
CA ARG A 237 3.97 -12.59 27.94
C ARG A 237 4.27 -12.33 26.45
N SER A 238 5.21 -13.07 25.85
CA SER A 238 5.47 -13.09 24.40
C SER A 238 4.91 -14.36 23.77
N ASN A 239 4.59 -14.35 22.47
CA ASN A 239 4.26 -15.58 21.71
C ASN A 239 5.52 -16.39 21.33
N ASN A 240 6.70 -15.87 21.68
CA ASN A 240 7.97 -16.41 21.28
C ASN A 240 8.43 -17.41 22.35
N ASN A 241 8.03 -18.68 22.18
CA ASN A 241 8.39 -19.77 23.10
C ASN A 241 9.92 -19.96 23.27
N VAL A 242 10.74 -19.33 22.41
CA VAL A 242 12.21 -19.37 22.47
C VAL A 242 12.78 -18.47 23.57
N GLU A 243 12.08 -17.42 24.00
CA GLU A 243 12.57 -16.48 25.02
C GLU A 243 12.48 -17.00 26.46
N GLY A 244 11.81 -18.14 26.67
CA GLY A 244 11.63 -18.75 28.00
C GLY A 244 12.82 -19.58 28.49
N TRP A 245 13.79 -19.90 27.64
CA TRP A 245 14.87 -20.87 27.94
C TRP A 245 16.07 -20.31 28.72
N TYR A 246 16.11 -19.02 29.04
CA TYR A 246 17.24 -18.38 29.73
C TYR A 246 16.96 -17.98 31.19
N ARG A 247 15.98 -18.60 31.85
CA ARG A 247 15.72 -18.40 33.27
C ARG A 247 15.50 -19.72 34.00
N GLU A 248 16.59 -20.49 34.14
CA GLU A 248 16.80 -21.46 35.21
C GLU A 248 18.17 -21.20 35.86
#